data_AF-A0A2U1QVM5-F1
#
_entry.id   AF-A0A2U1QVM5-F1
#
_cell.length_a   1.000
_cell.length_b   1.000
_cell.length_c   1.000
_cell.angle_alpha   90.00
_cell.angle_beta   90.00
_cell.angle_gamma   90.00
#
_symmetry.space_group_name_H-M   'P 1'
#
loop_
_entity.id
_entity.type
_entity.pdbx_description
1 polymer ?
#
loop_
_entity_poly.entity_id
_entity_poly.type
_entity_poly.pdbx_seq_one_letter_code
_entity_poly.pdbx_strand_id
1 'polypeptide(L)'
;MKKPIKLIALCVILLCSITTFAQDKAKQIEQLLSKYNEYGQFNGSALVAENGKVIFKKGFGSANMEWNIPNEPDTKFRLGSITKQFTAFLIVKLAEEGKIKLDVPITTYLPDYPKANGDKITIHNLLTHTSGIPNYTNDPNFFKDKARNPYTPEEFVKTFDKLPLEFAPGEKFSYSNSGYFLLGYIIEKISGKSYEQYLQEVILTPLQMTSTGYDHSDIIIKNRAAGYEKEGKKLKNATYIDMSIPYAAGSLYSTVEDLYLWDQTLYGTKLLSENSMQLLFKPYIKSWDDYYGYGWSIEEVANGDKGKIKVIEHGGGIPGFNTIISRIPADKNLIVLLNNTGGTILGEMNDAIRAILYNLPYDQPKKSLAFELLDAFSQNGTAKGIEVYKKLKADPTYRIKEGDMNGVGYQLLQTGKTKESIEVFKINAETFPKSGNVYDSLGEAYLKDGNTQLAIANYKKSIELDPKDENGKKILDEISKKK
;
A
#
# COMPACT_ATOMS: atom_id res chain seq x y z
N MET A 1 -42.70 -40.06 22.78
CA MET A 1 -42.18 -38.98 21.91
C MET A 1 -42.25 -37.62 22.63
N LYS A 2 -41.23 -37.22 23.41
CA LYS A 2 -41.16 -35.88 24.07
C LYS A 2 -39.70 -35.39 24.24
N LYS A 3 -38.89 -35.48 23.17
CA LYS A 3 -37.51 -34.94 23.17
C LYS A 3 -37.09 -34.32 21.82
N PRO A 4 -37.73 -33.23 21.35
CA PRO A 4 -36.99 -32.29 20.50
C PRO A 4 -37.06 -30.81 20.94
N ILE A 5 -37.98 -30.42 21.84
CA ILE A 5 -38.26 -29.00 22.12
C ILE A 5 -37.12 -28.29 22.87
N LYS A 6 -36.45 -28.96 23.83
CA LYS A 6 -35.32 -28.36 24.56
C LYS A 6 -34.07 -28.14 23.69
N LEU A 7 -33.84 -29.00 22.70
CA LEU A 7 -32.70 -28.87 21.79
C LEU A 7 -32.92 -27.74 20.79
N ILE A 8 -34.16 -27.60 20.28
CA ILE A 8 -34.55 -26.50 19.40
C ILE A 8 -34.44 -25.15 20.14
N ALA A 9 -34.93 -25.05 21.38
CA ALA A 9 -34.83 -23.81 22.17
C ALA A 9 -33.37 -23.40 22.46
N LEU A 10 -32.49 -24.36 22.76
CA LEU A 10 -31.07 -24.10 22.97
C LEU A 10 -30.38 -23.64 21.67
N CYS A 11 -30.69 -24.29 20.53
CA CYS A 11 -30.19 -23.87 19.22
C CYS A 11 -30.68 -22.45 18.86
N VAL A 12 -31.93 -22.10 19.15
CA VAL A 12 -32.48 -20.77 18.89
C VAL A 12 -31.78 -19.70 19.75
N ILE A 13 -31.53 -19.96 21.04
CA ILE A 13 -30.83 -19.01 21.93
C ILE A 13 -29.37 -18.80 21.49
N LEU A 14 -28.66 -19.88 21.10
CA LEU A 14 -27.31 -19.78 20.56
C LEU A 14 -27.28 -19.00 19.23
N LEU A 15 -28.23 -19.25 18.34
CA LEU A 15 -28.37 -18.52 17.07
C LEU A 15 -28.64 -17.02 17.30
N CYS A 16 -29.55 -16.67 18.22
CA CYS A 16 -29.84 -15.28 18.56
C CYS A 16 -28.62 -14.55 19.14
N SER A 17 -27.86 -15.20 20.02
CA SER A 17 -26.67 -14.61 20.65
C SER A 17 -25.57 -14.30 19.62
N ILE A 18 -25.33 -15.22 18.68
CA ILE A 18 -24.33 -15.02 17.61
C ILE A 18 -24.75 -13.85 16.70
N THR A 19 -26.04 -13.74 16.38
CA THR A 19 -26.54 -12.63 15.55
C THR A 19 -26.40 -11.26 16.21
N THR A 20 -26.60 -11.16 17.54
CA THR A 20 -26.46 -9.88 18.25
C THR A 20 -25.00 -9.41 18.35
N PHE A 21 -24.04 -10.32 18.55
CA PHE A 21 -22.62 -9.95 18.62
C PHE A 21 -22.04 -9.53 17.27
N ALA A 22 -22.41 -10.21 16.17
CA ALA A 22 -21.98 -9.81 14.84
C ALA A 22 -22.56 -8.44 14.43
N GLN A 23 -23.81 -8.16 14.82
CA GLN A 23 -24.45 -6.86 14.59
C GLN A 23 -23.74 -5.72 15.34
N ASP A 24 -23.14 -6.00 16.49
CA ASP A 24 -22.36 -5.02 17.25
C ASP A 24 -21.02 -4.69 16.56
N LYS A 25 -20.26 -5.71 16.13
CA LYS A 25 -18.98 -5.48 15.41
C LYS A 25 -19.16 -4.72 14.11
N ALA A 26 -20.17 -5.08 13.31
CA ALA A 26 -20.46 -4.38 12.06
C ALA A 26 -20.75 -2.89 12.30
N LYS A 27 -21.48 -2.56 13.37
CA LYS A 27 -21.76 -1.17 13.77
C LYS A 27 -20.49 -0.45 14.23
N GLN A 28 -19.63 -1.09 15.01
CA GLN A 28 -18.35 -0.51 15.44
C GLN A 28 -17.45 -0.19 14.23
N ILE A 29 -17.36 -1.10 13.26
CA ILE A 29 -16.61 -0.91 12.01
C ILE A 29 -17.21 0.24 11.20
N GLU A 30 -18.53 0.31 11.08
CA GLU A 30 -19.21 1.40 10.39
C GLU A 30 -18.91 2.76 11.02
N GLN A 31 -19.00 2.87 12.35
CA GLN A 31 -18.70 4.09 13.08
C GLN A 31 -17.25 4.52 12.90
N LEU A 32 -16.32 3.56 12.99
CA LEU A 32 -14.89 3.79 12.78
C LEU A 32 -14.60 4.36 11.38
N LEU A 33 -15.08 3.68 10.34
CA LEU A 33 -14.84 4.10 8.95
C LEU A 33 -15.59 5.38 8.59
N SER A 34 -16.78 5.61 9.16
CA SER A 34 -17.51 6.87 9.02
C SER A 34 -16.71 8.04 9.60
N LYS A 35 -16.03 7.82 10.73
CA LYS A 35 -15.18 8.82 11.37
C LYS A 35 -13.92 9.10 10.57
N TYR A 36 -13.27 8.07 10.03
CA TYR A 36 -12.18 8.26 9.07
C TYR A 36 -12.64 9.03 7.82
N ASN A 37 -13.82 8.76 7.28
CA ASN A 37 -14.38 9.50 6.16
C ASN A 37 -14.70 10.98 6.52
N GLU A 38 -15.31 11.24 7.68
CA GLU A 38 -15.54 12.60 8.21
C GLU A 38 -14.23 13.40 8.32
N TYR A 39 -13.14 12.74 8.69
CA TYR A 39 -11.82 13.36 8.80
C TYR A 39 -11.07 13.46 7.47
N GLY A 40 -11.71 13.06 6.36
CA GLY A 40 -11.11 13.04 5.04
C GLY A 40 -9.94 12.04 4.96
N GLN A 41 -9.93 11.01 5.80
CA GLN A 41 -8.88 9.98 5.87
C GLN A 41 -9.27 8.70 5.13
N PHE A 42 -10.54 8.52 4.76
CA PHE A 42 -11.02 7.40 3.95
C PHE A 42 -12.05 7.88 2.93
N ASN A 43 -11.92 7.48 1.66
CA ASN A 43 -12.92 7.69 0.63
C ASN A 43 -12.83 6.46 -0.30
N GLY A 44 -13.78 5.53 -0.17
CA GLY A 44 -13.63 4.22 -0.76
C GLY A 44 -14.66 3.19 -0.33
N SER A 45 -14.39 1.91 -0.57
CA SER A 45 -15.26 0.78 -0.21
C SER A 45 -14.55 -0.20 0.70
N ALA A 46 -15.29 -0.78 1.63
CA ALA A 46 -14.78 -1.71 2.63
C ALA A 46 -15.64 -2.98 2.70
N LEU A 47 -14.99 -4.12 2.93
CA LEU A 47 -15.62 -5.40 3.27
C LEU A 47 -14.84 -6.06 4.40
N VAL A 48 -15.56 -6.56 5.39
CA VAL A 48 -15.00 -7.35 6.49
C VAL A 48 -15.75 -8.67 6.60
N ALA A 49 -15.01 -9.77 6.61
CA ALA A 49 -15.53 -11.10 6.87
C ALA A 49 -14.97 -11.64 8.18
N GLU A 50 -15.85 -12.29 8.95
CA GLU A 50 -15.52 -12.98 10.18
C GLU A 50 -15.90 -14.46 10.05
N ASN A 51 -15.00 -15.38 10.40
CA ASN A 51 -15.24 -16.82 10.26
C ASN A 51 -15.69 -17.25 8.85
N GLY A 52 -15.11 -16.62 7.81
CA GLY A 52 -15.44 -16.87 6.41
C GLY A 52 -16.81 -16.36 5.96
N LYS A 53 -17.45 -15.45 6.72
CA LYS A 53 -18.73 -14.84 6.36
C LYS A 53 -18.66 -13.33 6.40
N VAL A 54 -19.18 -12.66 5.38
CA VAL A 54 -19.25 -11.19 5.34
C VAL A 54 -20.14 -10.68 6.48
N ILE A 55 -19.58 -9.84 7.35
CA ILE A 55 -20.31 -9.16 8.44
C ILE A 55 -20.52 -7.68 8.16
N PHE A 56 -19.68 -7.07 7.32
CA PHE A 56 -19.75 -5.66 6.96
C PHE A 56 -19.33 -5.45 5.51
N LYS A 57 -20.05 -4.60 4.77
CA LYS A 57 -19.75 -4.23 3.39
C LYS A 57 -20.43 -2.90 3.05
N LYS A 58 -19.66 -1.85 2.74
CA LYS A 58 -20.20 -0.50 2.49
C LYS A 58 -19.22 0.39 1.72
N GLY A 59 -19.76 1.35 0.95
CA GLY A 59 -19.02 2.45 0.33
C GLY A 59 -19.11 3.76 1.13
N PHE A 60 -18.08 4.60 1.01
CA PHE A 60 -17.88 5.84 1.75
C PHE A 60 -17.33 6.93 0.82
N GLY A 61 -17.91 8.13 0.92
CA GLY A 61 -17.50 9.27 0.09
C GLY A 61 -17.86 9.07 -1.39
N SER A 62 -17.03 9.58 -2.29
CA SER A 62 -17.35 9.66 -3.74
C SER A 62 -16.40 8.84 -4.62
N ALA A 63 -16.97 7.98 -5.48
CA ALA A 63 -16.25 7.33 -6.58
C ALA A 63 -15.82 8.33 -7.65
N ASN A 64 -16.61 9.40 -7.84
CA ASN A 64 -16.26 10.54 -8.67
C ASN A 64 -16.74 11.84 -8.01
N MET A 65 -15.80 12.74 -7.72
CA MET A 65 -16.04 14.00 -7.02
C MET A 65 -16.59 15.09 -7.94
N GLU A 66 -16.23 15.10 -9.23
CA GLU A 66 -16.75 16.08 -10.19
C GLU A 66 -18.26 15.95 -10.40
N TRP A 67 -18.77 14.72 -10.35
CA TRP A 67 -20.17 14.37 -10.60
C TRP A 67 -20.94 13.97 -9.34
N ASN A 68 -20.31 14.02 -8.17
CA ASN A 68 -20.88 13.57 -6.88
C ASN A 68 -21.43 12.13 -6.93
N ILE A 69 -20.72 11.23 -7.61
CA ILE A 69 -21.09 9.82 -7.65
C ILE A 69 -20.57 9.14 -6.37
N PRO A 70 -21.43 8.52 -5.54
CA PRO A 70 -21.00 7.89 -4.30
C PRO A 70 -20.16 6.64 -4.58
N ASN A 71 -19.25 6.32 -3.65
CA ASN A 71 -18.67 4.99 -3.59
C ASN A 71 -19.70 4.00 -3.07
N GLU A 72 -19.71 2.81 -3.68
CA GLU A 72 -20.57 1.68 -3.35
C GLU A 72 -19.72 0.39 -3.28
N PRO A 73 -20.21 -0.71 -2.67
CA PRO A 73 -19.47 -1.97 -2.62
C PRO A 73 -19.00 -2.52 -3.99
N ASP A 74 -19.71 -2.21 -5.06
CA ASP A 74 -19.40 -2.63 -6.44
C ASP A 74 -18.55 -1.60 -7.22
N THR A 75 -18.12 -0.52 -6.56
CA THR A 75 -17.16 0.43 -7.13
C THR A 75 -15.82 -0.27 -7.35
N LYS A 76 -15.27 -0.09 -8.55
CA LYS A 76 -14.01 -0.68 -8.98
C LYS A 76 -12.87 0.28 -8.72
N PHE A 77 -11.86 -0.21 -8.02
CA PHE A 77 -10.65 0.54 -7.67
C PHE A 77 -9.44 -0.12 -8.30
N ARG A 78 -8.46 0.68 -8.71
CA ARG A 78 -7.14 0.17 -9.05
C ARG A 78 -6.50 -0.44 -7.82
N LEU A 79 -5.98 -1.65 -7.96
CA LEU A 79 -5.44 -2.44 -6.88
C LEU A 79 -4.00 -2.09 -6.55
N GLY A 80 -3.23 -1.53 -7.50
CA GLY A 80 -1.79 -1.38 -7.34
C GLY A 80 -1.17 -2.73 -6.99
N SER A 81 -0.22 -2.73 -6.06
CA SER A 81 0.56 -3.92 -5.70
C SER A 81 -0.21 -5.13 -5.15
N ILE A 82 -1.49 -5.01 -4.79
CA ILE A 82 -2.38 -6.19 -4.58
C ILE A 82 -2.43 -7.06 -5.85
N THR A 83 -2.09 -6.54 -7.02
CA THR A 83 -1.90 -7.32 -8.25
C THR A 83 -0.88 -8.46 -8.09
N LYS A 84 0.15 -8.27 -7.26
CA LYS A 84 1.29 -9.19 -7.15
C LYS A 84 0.91 -10.59 -6.66
N GLN A 85 -0.06 -10.71 -5.75
CA GLN A 85 -0.58 -12.02 -5.32
C GLN A 85 -1.22 -12.81 -6.48
N PHE A 86 -1.85 -12.15 -7.45
CA PHE A 86 -2.41 -12.80 -8.64
C PHE A 86 -1.28 -13.26 -9.56
N THR A 87 -0.29 -12.42 -9.82
CA THR A 87 0.90 -12.77 -10.62
C THR A 87 1.67 -13.94 -10.00
N ALA A 88 1.90 -13.91 -8.69
CA ALA A 88 2.54 -14.99 -7.95
C ALA A 88 1.74 -16.31 -8.06
N PHE A 89 0.41 -16.24 -7.95
CA PHE A 89 -0.46 -17.39 -8.13
C PHE A 89 -0.34 -18.00 -9.53
N LEU A 90 -0.35 -17.17 -10.58
CA LEU A 90 -0.19 -17.62 -11.97
C LEU A 90 1.17 -18.30 -12.21
N ILE A 91 2.24 -17.78 -11.62
CA ILE A 91 3.57 -18.39 -11.65
C ILE A 91 3.57 -19.74 -10.93
N VAL A 92 3.03 -19.82 -9.71
CA VAL A 92 2.90 -21.09 -8.99
C VAL A 92 2.05 -22.08 -9.78
N LYS A 93 1.01 -21.63 -10.48
CA LYS A 93 0.21 -22.49 -11.36
C LYS A 93 1.03 -23.08 -12.51
N LEU A 94 1.82 -22.25 -13.19
CA LEU A 94 2.72 -22.73 -14.25
C LEU A 94 3.76 -23.73 -13.70
N ALA A 95 4.24 -23.54 -12.46
CA ALA A 95 5.16 -24.46 -11.81
C ALA A 95 4.49 -25.80 -11.46
N GLU A 96 3.26 -25.77 -10.95
CA GLU A 96 2.44 -26.96 -10.68
C GLU A 96 2.20 -27.78 -11.94
N GLU A 97 1.96 -27.11 -13.08
CA GLU A 97 1.79 -27.74 -14.39
C GLU A 97 3.11 -28.25 -15.01
N GLY A 98 4.24 -28.09 -14.32
CA GLY A 98 5.56 -28.50 -14.79
C GLY A 98 6.11 -27.65 -15.94
N LYS A 99 5.47 -26.52 -16.27
CA LYS A 99 5.88 -25.63 -17.36
C LYS A 99 7.08 -24.76 -16.99
N ILE A 100 7.25 -24.46 -15.70
CA ILE A 100 8.40 -23.73 -15.18
C ILE A 100 8.97 -24.39 -13.91
N LYS A 101 10.20 -24.03 -13.57
CA LYS A 101 10.90 -24.33 -12.33
C LYS A 101 11.27 -23.02 -11.67
N LEU A 102 11.09 -22.92 -10.35
CA LEU A 102 11.26 -21.66 -9.63
C LEU A 102 12.73 -21.32 -9.37
N ASP A 103 13.59 -22.32 -9.34
CA ASP A 103 14.99 -22.27 -8.88
C ASP A 103 16.03 -22.34 -10.01
N VAL A 104 15.59 -22.25 -11.27
CA VAL A 104 16.48 -22.17 -12.44
C VAL A 104 16.63 -20.72 -12.92
N PRO A 105 17.72 -20.39 -13.65
CA PRO A 105 17.91 -19.05 -14.18
C PRO A 105 16.80 -18.61 -15.13
N ILE A 106 16.44 -17.32 -15.10
CA ILE A 106 15.36 -16.76 -15.92
C ILE A 106 15.66 -16.85 -17.43
N THR A 107 16.93 -16.94 -17.82
CA THR A 107 17.36 -17.16 -19.22
C THR A 107 16.93 -18.51 -19.78
N THR A 108 16.53 -19.46 -18.93
CA THR A 108 15.85 -20.69 -19.34
C THR A 108 14.54 -20.40 -20.07
N TYR A 109 13.85 -19.33 -19.67
CA TYR A 109 12.54 -18.93 -20.21
C TYR A 109 12.63 -17.69 -21.10
N LEU A 110 13.66 -16.86 -20.90
CA LEU A 110 13.93 -15.64 -21.65
C LEU A 110 15.35 -15.70 -22.26
N PRO A 111 15.56 -16.48 -23.34
CA PRO A 111 16.90 -16.70 -23.90
C PRO A 111 17.57 -15.43 -24.43
N ASP A 112 16.78 -14.41 -24.80
CA ASP A 112 17.25 -13.11 -25.27
C ASP A 112 17.59 -12.13 -24.13
N TYR A 113 17.30 -12.49 -22.87
CA TYR A 113 17.65 -11.65 -21.72
C TYR A 113 19.18 -11.61 -21.53
N PRO A 114 19.81 -10.46 -21.20
CA PRO A 114 21.25 -10.36 -21.03
C PRO A 114 21.80 -11.37 -20.00
N LYS A 115 22.58 -12.35 -20.48
CA LYS A 115 23.13 -13.47 -19.67
C LYS A 115 23.94 -13.02 -18.45
N ALA A 116 24.63 -11.88 -18.55
CA ALA A 116 25.41 -11.32 -17.44
C ALA A 116 24.61 -11.14 -16.13
N ASN A 117 23.31 -10.86 -16.26
CA ASN A 117 22.36 -10.76 -15.16
C ASN A 117 21.42 -11.98 -15.12
N GLY A 118 20.86 -12.36 -16.26
CA GLY A 118 19.80 -13.36 -16.34
C GLY A 118 20.20 -14.78 -15.94
N ASP A 119 21.48 -15.16 -16.09
CA ASP A 119 21.98 -16.47 -15.65
C ASP A 119 22.12 -16.57 -14.11
N LYS A 120 22.02 -15.44 -13.39
CA LYS A 120 22.15 -15.37 -11.93
C LYS A 120 20.81 -15.26 -11.20
N ILE A 121 19.78 -14.80 -11.90
CA ILE A 121 18.47 -14.49 -11.31
C ILE A 121 17.53 -15.68 -11.56
N THR A 122 16.84 -16.13 -10.53
CA THR A 122 15.80 -17.17 -10.63
C THR A 122 14.40 -16.57 -10.51
N ILE A 123 13.37 -17.33 -10.91
CA ILE A 123 11.96 -16.94 -10.69
C ILE A 123 11.66 -16.76 -9.20
N HIS A 124 12.23 -17.61 -8.33
CA HIS A 124 12.16 -17.46 -6.89
C HIS A 124 12.64 -16.08 -6.44
N ASN A 125 13.79 -15.61 -6.94
CA ASN A 125 14.31 -14.29 -6.58
C ASN A 125 13.39 -13.14 -7.02
N LEU A 126 12.69 -13.29 -8.15
CA LEU A 126 11.71 -12.29 -8.59
C LEU A 126 10.49 -12.25 -7.64
N LEU A 127 9.97 -13.42 -7.26
CA LEU A 127 8.80 -13.54 -6.37
C LEU A 127 9.08 -13.00 -4.96
N THR A 128 10.30 -13.17 -4.45
CA THR A 128 10.71 -12.77 -3.08
C THR A 128 11.36 -11.39 -3.01
N HIS A 129 11.42 -10.63 -4.10
CA HIS A 129 12.11 -9.33 -4.16
C HIS A 129 13.60 -9.41 -3.76
N THR A 130 14.30 -10.46 -4.19
CA THR A 130 15.73 -10.65 -3.92
C THR A 130 16.55 -10.74 -5.22
N SER A 131 16.10 -10.15 -6.32
CA SER A 131 16.75 -10.28 -7.63
C SER A 131 17.93 -9.32 -7.84
N GLY A 132 18.00 -8.23 -7.08
CA GLY A 132 18.95 -7.14 -7.31
C GLY A 132 18.62 -6.26 -8.52
N ILE A 133 17.53 -6.50 -9.24
CA ILE A 133 17.14 -5.68 -10.40
C ILE A 133 16.70 -4.30 -9.92
N PRO A 134 17.28 -3.20 -10.45
CA PRO A 134 16.85 -1.85 -10.14
C PRO A 134 15.34 -1.67 -10.33
N ASN A 135 14.68 -1.11 -9.33
CA ASN A 135 13.24 -0.89 -9.40
C ASN A 135 12.95 0.31 -10.31
N TYR A 136 12.24 0.10 -11.43
CA TYR A 136 12.01 1.16 -12.43
C TYR A 136 11.26 2.37 -11.86
N THR A 137 10.49 2.20 -10.77
CA THR A 137 9.79 3.30 -10.09
C THR A 137 10.70 4.17 -9.23
N ASN A 138 11.93 3.74 -8.97
CA ASN A 138 12.93 4.51 -8.23
C ASN A 138 13.72 5.47 -9.14
N ASP A 139 13.54 5.39 -10.46
CA ASP A 139 14.12 6.35 -11.40
C ASP A 139 13.52 7.74 -11.11
N PRO A 140 14.33 8.77 -10.77
CA PRO A 140 13.83 10.11 -10.47
C PRO A 140 13.02 10.75 -11.59
N ASN A 141 13.25 10.35 -12.84
CA ASN A 141 12.52 10.85 -14.00
C ASN A 141 11.37 9.92 -14.45
N PHE A 142 11.07 8.86 -13.69
CA PHE A 142 10.05 7.86 -14.06
C PHE A 142 8.73 8.48 -14.52
N PHE A 143 8.15 9.39 -13.72
CA PHE A 143 6.88 10.03 -14.05
C PHE A 143 6.93 10.97 -15.25
N LYS A 144 8.10 11.57 -15.50
CA LYS A 144 8.32 12.51 -16.58
C LYS A 144 8.53 11.79 -17.91
N ASP A 145 9.35 10.75 -17.91
CA ASP A 145 9.91 10.17 -19.14
C ASP A 145 9.23 8.85 -19.54
N LYS A 146 8.66 8.09 -18.58
CA LYS A 146 8.18 6.72 -18.81
C LYS A 146 6.72 6.51 -18.46
N ALA A 147 6.26 7.00 -17.30
CA ALA A 147 4.98 6.60 -16.71
C ALA A 147 3.74 6.92 -17.56
N ARG A 148 3.83 7.82 -18.54
CA ARG A 148 2.70 8.26 -19.37
C ARG A 148 2.66 7.61 -20.74
N ASN A 149 3.71 6.88 -21.13
CA ASN A 149 3.82 6.28 -22.46
C ASN A 149 3.40 4.80 -22.42
N PRO A 150 2.69 4.30 -23.43
CA PRO A 150 2.42 2.88 -23.55
C PRO A 150 3.67 2.13 -24.00
N TYR A 151 3.84 0.91 -23.50
CA TYR A 151 4.91 -0.01 -23.90
C TYR A 151 4.37 -1.42 -24.01
N THR A 152 4.90 -2.19 -24.95
CA THR A 152 4.81 -3.65 -24.85
C THR A 152 5.67 -4.16 -23.68
N PRO A 153 5.36 -5.32 -23.09
CA PRO A 153 6.19 -5.90 -22.03
C PRO A 153 7.66 -6.06 -22.43
N GLU A 154 7.93 -6.45 -23.68
CA GLU A 154 9.29 -6.60 -24.19
C GLU A 154 10.04 -5.26 -24.25
N GLU A 155 9.41 -4.21 -24.78
CA GLU A 155 10.02 -2.87 -24.87
C GLU A 155 10.33 -2.30 -23.49
N PHE A 156 9.42 -2.51 -22.52
CA PHE A 156 9.63 -1.99 -21.18
C PHE A 156 10.72 -2.75 -20.42
N VAL A 157 10.82 -4.08 -20.59
CA VAL A 157 11.92 -4.88 -20.00
C VAL A 157 13.29 -4.36 -20.45
N LYS A 158 13.43 -3.94 -21.72
CA LYS A 158 14.69 -3.36 -22.26
C LYS A 158 15.12 -2.06 -21.55
N THR A 159 14.25 -1.42 -20.77
CA THR A 159 14.61 -0.22 -20.01
C THR A 159 15.41 -0.52 -18.75
N PHE A 160 15.41 -1.77 -18.28
CA PHE A 160 16.10 -2.17 -17.05
C PHE A 160 16.94 -3.46 -17.16
N ASP A 161 16.82 -4.25 -18.23
CA ASP A 161 17.48 -5.56 -18.37
C ASP A 161 19.03 -5.52 -18.35
N LYS A 162 19.60 -4.43 -18.85
CA LYS A 162 21.05 -4.17 -18.94
C LYS A 162 21.60 -3.35 -17.78
N LEU A 163 20.76 -2.87 -16.88
CA LEU A 163 21.23 -2.13 -15.71
C LEU A 163 22.03 -3.07 -14.78
N PRO A 164 23.08 -2.57 -14.13
CA PRO A 164 23.80 -3.37 -13.14
C PRO A 164 22.86 -3.73 -11.99
N LEU A 165 23.01 -4.94 -11.44
CA LEU A 165 22.28 -5.33 -10.24
C LEU A 165 22.76 -4.50 -9.05
N GLU A 166 21.83 -4.07 -8.21
CA GLU A 166 22.11 -3.29 -7.00
C GLU A 166 22.78 -4.14 -5.90
N PHE A 167 22.63 -5.46 -5.99
CA PHE A 167 23.19 -6.48 -5.07
C PHE A 167 23.11 -7.87 -5.71
N ALA A 168 23.78 -8.87 -5.12
CA ALA A 168 23.76 -10.23 -5.66
C ALA A 168 22.37 -10.88 -5.46
N PRO A 169 21.83 -11.64 -6.44
CA PRO A 169 20.56 -12.33 -6.26
C PRO A 169 20.55 -13.23 -5.02
N GLY A 170 19.52 -13.09 -4.18
CA GLY A 170 19.35 -13.82 -2.92
C GLY A 170 20.00 -13.17 -1.69
N GLU A 171 20.83 -12.13 -1.87
CA GLU A 171 21.60 -11.51 -0.77
C GLU A 171 20.71 -10.81 0.27
N LYS A 172 19.70 -10.05 -0.19
CA LYS A 172 18.79 -9.28 0.68
C LYS A 172 17.44 -9.04 0.01
N PHE A 173 16.47 -8.65 0.83
CA PHE A 173 15.19 -8.12 0.36
C PHE A 173 15.35 -6.67 -0.11
N SER A 174 14.84 -6.38 -1.31
CA SER A 174 14.63 -5.02 -1.81
C SER A 174 13.43 -5.01 -2.75
N TYR A 175 12.30 -4.45 -2.29
CA TYR A 175 11.03 -4.43 -3.03
C TYR A 175 11.21 -3.86 -4.45
N SER A 176 10.84 -4.64 -5.47
CA SER A 176 11.08 -4.26 -6.87
C SER A 176 9.87 -4.54 -7.77
N ASN A 177 9.31 -3.49 -8.36
CA ASN A 177 8.26 -3.63 -9.37
C ASN A 177 8.80 -4.25 -10.66
N SER A 178 10.07 -4.02 -11.01
CA SER A 178 10.74 -4.64 -12.16
C SER A 178 10.71 -6.17 -12.08
N GLY A 179 10.85 -6.73 -10.87
CA GLY A 179 10.78 -8.18 -10.67
C GLY A 179 9.42 -8.77 -11.04
N TYR A 180 8.33 -8.17 -10.55
CA TYR A 180 6.97 -8.61 -10.87
C TYR A 180 6.54 -8.27 -12.30
N PHE A 181 7.07 -7.20 -12.89
CA PHE A 181 6.90 -6.92 -14.31
C PHE A 181 7.48 -8.07 -15.15
N LEU A 182 8.71 -8.50 -14.81
CA LEU A 182 9.38 -9.61 -15.51
C LEU A 182 8.65 -10.95 -15.32
N LEU A 183 8.03 -11.20 -14.16
CA LEU A 183 7.16 -12.36 -13.96
C LEU A 183 5.96 -12.36 -14.91
N GLY A 184 5.32 -11.20 -15.11
CA GLY A 184 4.26 -11.05 -16.12
C GLY A 184 4.75 -11.40 -17.53
N TYR A 185 5.92 -10.89 -17.90
CA TYR A 185 6.51 -11.18 -19.22
C TYR A 185 6.85 -12.67 -19.40
N ILE A 186 7.35 -13.33 -18.35
CA ILE A 186 7.57 -14.79 -18.34
C ILE A 186 6.25 -15.55 -18.51
N ILE A 187 5.17 -15.13 -17.82
CA ILE A 187 3.83 -15.74 -18.01
C ILE A 187 3.43 -15.69 -19.49
N GLU A 188 3.61 -14.56 -20.16
CA GLU A 188 3.25 -14.44 -21.58
C GLU A 188 4.09 -15.34 -22.47
N LYS A 189 5.42 -15.39 -22.26
CA LYS A 189 6.31 -16.24 -23.05
C LYS A 189 6.03 -17.73 -22.89
N ILE A 190 5.65 -18.17 -21.69
CA ILE A 190 5.39 -19.58 -21.41
C ILE A 190 3.98 -20.00 -21.79
N SER A 191 2.98 -19.14 -21.57
CA SER A 191 1.58 -19.46 -21.88
C SER A 191 1.20 -19.21 -23.35
N GLY A 192 1.94 -18.34 -24.05
CA GLY A 192 1.57 -17.87 -25.39
C GLY A 192 0.34 -16.94 -25.41
N LYS A 193 -0.12 -16.49 -24.24
CA LYS A 193 -1.28 -15.61 -24.04
C LYS A 193 -0.83 -14.30 -23.44
N SER A 194 -1.60 -13.22 -23.62
CA SER A 194 -1.33 -12.01 -22.82
C SER A 194 -1.54 -12.29 -21.34
N TYR A 195 -0.91 -11.48 -20.47
CA TYR A 195 -1.09 -11.61 -19.02
C TYR A 195 -2.58 -11.52 -18.63
N GLU A 196 -3.33 -10.60 -19.24
CA GLU A 196 -4.77 -10.44 -19.01
C GLU A 196 -5.55 -11.69 -19.42
N GLN A 197 -5.26 -12.29 -20.58
CA GLN A 197 -5.93 -13.50 -21.04
C GLN A 197 -5.66 -14.69 -20.10
N TYR A 198 -4.40 -14.87 -19.68
CA TYR A 198 -4.05 -15.96 -18.77
C TYR A 198 -4.66 -15.76 -17.38
N LEU A 199 -4.66 -14.52 -16.86
CA LEU A 199 -5.36 -14.16 -15.62
C LEU A 199 -6.87 -14.47 -15.70
N GLN A 200 -7.52 -14.08 -16.80
CA GLN A 200 -8.95 -14.31 -17.02
C GLN A 200 -9.29 -15.80 -17.03
N GLU A 201 -8.47 -16.62 -17.68
CA GLU A 201 -8.68 -18.05 -17.82
C GLU A 201 -8.42 -18.82 -16.53
N VAL A 202 -7.32 -18.52 -15.85
CA VAL A 202 -6.85 -19.31 -14.70
C VAL A 202 -7.54 -18.89 -13.40
N ILE A 203 -7.85 -17.60 -13.24
CA ILE A 203 -8.37 -17.05 -11.98
C ILE A 203 -9.77 -16.49 -12.16
N LEU A 204 -9.97 -15.48 -13.01
CA LEU A 204 -11.18 -14.66 -12.94
C LEU A 204 -12.44 -15.42 -13.35
N THR A 205 -12.40 -16.12 -14.49
CA THR A 205 -13.54 -16.92 -14.99
C THR A 205 -13.89 -18.07 -14.03
N PRO A 206 -12.93 -18.92 -13.58
CA PRO A 206 -13.24 -20.01 -12.64
C PRO A 206 -13.79 -19.55 -11.30
N LEU A 207 -13.44 -18.34 -10.85
CA LEU A 207 -13.90 -17.77 -9.58
C LEU A 207 -15.12 -16.86 -9.71
N GLN A 208 -15.59 -16.62 -10.94
CA GLN A 208 -16.68 -15.68 -11.23
C GLN A 208 -16.40 -14.26 -10.71
N MET A 209 -15.13 -13.84 -10.77
CA MET A 209 -14.71 -12.48 -10.42
C MET A 209 -14.96 -11.55 -11.61
N THR A 210 -16.24 -11.27 -11.89
CA THR A 210 -16.67 -10.53 -13.10
C THR A 210 -16.47 -9.02 -12.99
N SER A 211 -16.04 -8.52 -11.83
CA SER A 211 -15.74 -7.12 -11.56
C SER A 211 -14.25 -6.87 -11.28
N THR A 212 -13.40 -7.86 -11.52
CA THR A 212 -11.94 -7.78 -11.54
C THR A 212 -11.42 -7.87 -12.97
N GLY A 213 -10.34 -7.16 -13.28
CA GLY A 213 -9.69 -7.26 -14.59
C GLY A 213 -8.42 -6.44 -14.65
N TYR A 214 -7.79 -6.43 -15.83
CA TYR A 214 -6.68 -5.54 -16.15
C TYR A 214 -7.23 -4.17 -16.54
N ASP A 215 -6.74 -3.09 -15.92
CA ASP A 215 -7.20 -1.74 -16.25
C ASP A 215 -6.56 -1.25 -17.55
N HIS A 216 -7.38 -0.65 -18.40
CA HIS A 216 -6.95 -0.01 -19.65
C HIS A 216 -7.49 1.42 -19.67
N SER A 217 -6.69 2.37 -20.16
CA SER A 217 -7.06 3.79 -20.16
C SER A 217 -8.15 4.12 -21.18
N ASP A 218 -8.24 3.35 -22.27
CA ASP A 218 -9.16 3.53 -23.39
C ASP A 218 -10.46 2.71 -23.25
N ILE A 219 -10.48 1.66 -22.44
CA ILE A 219 -11.67 0.82 -22.22
C ILE A 219 -12.62 1.47 -21.19
N ILE A 220 -13.92 1.49 -21.52
CA ILE A 220 -14.97 1.94 -20.59
C ILE A 220 -15.25 0.83 -19.58
N ILE A 221 -14.83 1.04 -18.34
CA ILE A 221 -15.11 0.15 -17.21
C ILE A 221 -16.22 0.77 -16.35
N LYS A 222 -17.38 0.10 -16.28
CA LYS A 222 -18.51 0.54 -15.46
C LYS A 222 -18.17 0.54 -13.98
N ASN A 223 -18.60 1.57 -13.27
CA ASN A 223 -18.37 1.79 -11.84
C ASN A 223 -16.87 1.91 -11.48
N ARG A 224 -16.01 2.30 -12.42
CA ARG A 224 -14.60 2.62 -12.12
C ARG A 224 -14.52 3.97 -11.41
N ALA A 225 -13.93 3.98 -10.21
CA ALA A 225 -13.66 5.22 -9.48
C ALA A 225 -12.60 6.06 -10.19
N ALA A 226 -12.71 7.38 -10.07
CA ALA A 226 -11.64 8.31 -10.40
C ALA A 226 -10.66 8.41 -9.22
N GLY A 227 -9.37 8.57 -9.50
CA GLY A 227 -8.31 8.68 -8.49
C GLY A 227 -8.00 10.12 -8.13
N TYR A 228 -7.85 10.40 -6.84
CA TYR A 228 -7.54 11.74 -6.33
C TYR A 228 -6.31 11.72 -5.41
N GLU A 229 -5.60 12.83 -5.34
CA GLU A 229 -4.46 13.06 -4.45
C GLU A 229 -4.76 14.19 -3.47
N LYS A 230 -4.11 14.16 -2.30
CA LYS A 230 -4.21 15.21 -1.29
C LYS A 230 -2.98 16.10 -1.28
N GLU A 231 -3.20 17.40 -1.16
CA GLU A 231 -2.19 18.42 -0.94
C GLU A 231 -2.65 19.30 0.23
N GLY A 232 -2.18 18.96 1.43
CA GLY A 232 -2.78 19.47 2.66
C GLY A 232 -4.26 19.07 2.76
N LYS A 233 -5.13 20.05 2.96
CA LYS A 233 -6.60 19.85 2.96
C LYS A 233 -7.23 19.85 1.55
N LYS A 234 -6.46 20.11 0.49
CA LYS A 234 -7.00 20.21 -0.88
C LYS A 234 -6.93 18.86 -1.58
N LEU A 235 -7.98 18.54 -2.33
CA LEU A 235 -8.03 17.40 -3.23
C LEU A 235 -7.71 17.86 -4.65
N LYS A 236 -6.97 17.05 -5.39
CA LYS A 236 -6.71 17.23 -6.81
C LYS A 236 -6.82 15.91 -7.54
N ASN A 237 -7.03 15.96 -8.85
CA ASN A 237 -6.98 14.76 -9.68
C ASN A 237 -5.60 14.11 -9.61
N ALA A 238 -5.57 12.78 -9.54
CA ALA A 238 -4.33 12.03 -9.50
C ALA A 238 -3.55 12.15 -10.82
N THR A 239 -2.23 12.07 -10.71
CA THR A 239 -1.35 12.06 -11.88
C THR A 239 -1.66 10.85 -12.76
N TYR A 240 -1.84 11.09 -14.06
CA TYR A 240 -2.02 10.01 -15.02
C TYR A 240 -0.78 9.11 -15.10
N ILE A 241 -1.03 7.80 -15.09
CA ILE A 241 -0.07 6.74 -15.41
C ILE A 241 -0.73 5.82 -16.44
N ASP A 242 0.04 5.43 -17.46
CA ASP A 242 -0.40 4.43 -18.42
C ASP A 242 -0.37 3.04 -17.77
N MET A 243 -1.46 2.29 -17.91
CA MET A 243 -1.61 1.03 -17.21
C MET A 243 -0.75 -0.10 -17.82
N SER A 244 -0.09 0.11 -18.97
CA SER A 244 0.96 -0.81 -19.44
C SER A 244 2.22 -0.78 -18.56
N ILE A 245 2.38 0.23 -17.70
CA ILE A 245 3.60 0.42 -16.89
C ILE A 245 3.58 -0.41 -15.59
N PRO A 246 2.54 -0.32 -14.73
CA PRO A 246 2.49 -1.19 -13.55
C PRO A 246 2.34 -2.66 -13.95
N TYR A 247 1.64 -2.94 -15.06
CA TYR A 247 1.44 -4.26 -15.65
C TYR A 247 1.14 -5.36 -14.59
N ALA A 248 1.81 -6.50 -14.64
CA ALA A 248 1.70 -7.60 -13.67
C ALA A 248 2.21 -7.26 -12.26
N ALA A 249 2.74 -6.06 -12.04
CA ALA A 249 3.09 -5.56 -10.71
C ALA A 249 1.99 -4.69 -10.09
N GLY A 250 1.02 -4.17 -10.86
CA GLY A 250 0.08 -3.20 -10.31
C GLY A 250 -1.19 -2.83 -11.08
N SER A 251 -1.46 -3.39 -12.26
CA SER A 251 -2.49 -2.86 -13.16
C SER A 251 -3.90 -3.42 -13.01
N LEU A 252 -4.14 -4.31 -12.05
CA LEU A 252 -5.50 -4.82 -11.87
C LEU A 252 -6.42 -3.79 -11.23
N TYR A 253 -7.70 -3.87 -11.55
CA TYR A 253 -8.78 -3.29 -10.77
C TYR A 253 -9.65 -4.39 -10.17
N SER A 254 -10.39 -4.08 -9.10
CA SER A 254 -11.38 -4.99 -8.50
C SER A 254 -12.40 -4.24 -7.64
N THR A 255 -13.40 -4.97 -7.16
CA THR A 255 -14.31 -4.59 -6.07
C THR A 255 -13.93 -5.32 -4.78
N VAL A 256 -14.54 -4.91 -3.67
CA VAL A 256 -14.36 -5.61 -2.38
C VAL A 256 -14.98 -7.02 -2.39
N GLU A 257 -16.04 -7.23 -3.18
CA GLU A 257 -16.71 -8.53 -3.30
C GLU A 257 -15.87 -9.56 -4.05
N ASP A 258 -15.26 -9.17 -5.17
CA ASP A 258 -14.41 -10.09 -5.93
C ASP A 258 -13.13 -10.44 -5.13
N LEU A 259 -12.59 -9.49 -4.37
CA LEU A 259 -11.47 -9.77 -3.47
C LEU A 259 -11.85 -10.69 -2.30
N TYR A 260 -13.12 -10.70 -1.88
CA TYR A 260 -13.63 -11.72 -0.96
C TYR A 260 -13.69 -13.11 -1.61
N LEU A 261 -14.16 -13.22 -2.86
CA LEU A 261 -14.14 -14.49 -3.62
C LEU A 261 -12.71 -15.02 -3.82
N TRP A 262 -11.78 -14.12 -4.08
CA TRP A 262 -10.36 -14.42 -4.13
C TRP A 262 -9.87 -15.02 -2.81
N ASP A 263 -10.10 -14.36 -1.67
CA ASP A 263 -9.71 -14.89 -0.35
C ASP A 263 -10.33 -16.26 -0.05
N GLN A 264 -11.62 -16.46 -0.36
CA GLN A 264 -12.30 -17.74 -0.12
C GLN A 264 -11.62 -18.89 -0.88
N THR A 265 -11.09 -18.62 -2.07
CA THR A 265 -10.38 -19.61 -2.88
C THR A 265 -9.06 -20.05 -2.24
N LEU A 266 -8.40 -19.17 -1.49
CA LEU A 266 -7.10 -19.44 -0.85
C LEU A 266 -7.18 -20.41 0.34
N TYR A 267 -8.38 -20.83 0.75
CA TYR A 267 -8.59 -21.91 1.73
C TYR A 267 -8.82 -23.29 1.11
N GLY A 268 -9.04 -23.35 -0.21
CA GLY A 268 -9.39 -24.57 -0.93
C GLY A 268 -8.34 -24.98 -1.95
N THR A 269 -8.58 -26.11 -2.59
CA THR A 269 -7.69 -26.68 -3.61
C THR A 269 -8.31 -26.63 -5.01
N LYS A 270 -9.24 -25.70 -5.26
CA LYS A 270 -10.00 -25.62 -6.51
C LYS A 270 -9.09 -25.32 -7.71
N LEU A 271 -8.10 -24.44 -7.52
CA LEU A 271 -7.25 -23.91 -8.59
C LEU A 271 -5.78 -24.33 -8.47
N LEU A 272 -5.31 -24.56 -7.25
CA LEU A 272 -3.97 -25.07 -6.91
C LEU A 272 -4.11 -26.24 -5.93
N SER A 273 -3.16 -27.16 -5.96
CA SER A 273 -2.99 -28.17 -4.92
C SER A 273 -2.58 -27.54 -3.58
N GLU A 274 -2.74 -28.28 -2.49
CA GLU A 274 -2.34 -27.83 -1.16
C GLU A 274 -0.84 -27.48 -1.10
N ASN A 275 0.02 -28.30 -1.71
CA ASN A 275 1.46 -28.06 -1.78
C ASN A 275 1.79 -26.74 -2.50
N SER A 276 1.13 -26.49 -3.63
CA SER A 276 1.28 -25.23 -4.37
C SER A 276 0.77 -24.03 -3.57
N MET A 277 -0.34 -24.17 -2.85
CA MET A 277 -0.87 -23.12 -1.99
C MET A 277 0.11 -22.76 -0.86
N GLN A 278 0.78 -23.75 -0.26
CA GLN A 278 1.80 -23.51 0.77
C GLN A 278 2.99 -22.69 0.27
N LEU A 279 3.35 -22.80 -1.02
CA LEU A 279 4.42 -21.99 -1.61
C LEU A 279 4.09 -20.50 -1.55
N LEU A 280 2.82 -20.10 -1.73
CA LEU A 280 2.44 -18.68 -1.72
C LEU A 280 2.70 -18.01 -0.35
N PHE A 281 2.49 -18.76 0.73
CA PHE A 281 2.43 -18.24 2.10
C PHE A 281 3.61 -18.65 2.99
N LYS A 282 4.65 -19.24 2.39
CA LYS A 282 5.90 -19.57 3.10
C LYS A 282 6.71 -18.28 3.34
N PRO A 283 7.17 -18.00 4.58
CA PRO A 283 8.00 -16.83 4.87
C PRO A 283 9.43 -17.05 4.37
N TYR A 284 9.73 -16.63 3.14
CA TYR A 284 11.02 -16.95 2.49
C TYR A 284 12.16 -16.03 2.92
N ILE A 285 11.89 -14.74 3.09
CA ILE A 285 12.91 -13.72 3.36
C ILE A 285 12.39 -12.71 4.38
N LYS A 286 13.26 -12.23 5.26
CA LYS A 286 12.93 -11.12 6.16
C LYS A 286 12.77 -9.84 5.34
N SER A 287 11.66 -9.13 5.52
CA SER A 287 11.33 -7.87 4.87
C SER A 287 10.91 -6.85 5.91
N TRP A 288 11.71 -5.79 6.08
CA TRP A 288 11.52 -4.84 7.19
C TRP A 288 11.48 -5.58 8.54
N ASP A 289 10.40 -5.46 9.29
CA ASP A 289 10.20 -6.14 10.58
C ASP A 289 9.51 -7.51 10.46
N ASP A 290 9.10 -7.89 9.25
CA ASP A 290 8.28 -9.07 8.95
C ASP A 290 8.96 -10.03 7.96
N TYR A 291 8.17 -10.90 7.32
CA TYR A 291 8.61 -11.79 6.24
C TYR A 291 7.82 -11.56 4.96
N TYR A 292 8.44 -11.87 3.82
CA TYR A 292 7.79 -11.86 2.52
C TYR A 292 7.69 -13.28 1.94
N GLY A 293 6.50 -13.61 1.47
CA GLY A 293 6.17 -14.82 0.70
C GLY A 293 6.16 -14.55 -0.80
N TYR A 294 5.36 -15.29 -1.57
CA TYR A 294 5.17 -14.99 -2.98
C TYR A 294 3.98 -14.06 -3.16
N GLY A 295 4.26 -12.76 -3.20
CA GLY A 295 3.25 -11.71 -3.42
C GLY A 295 2.48 -11.33 -2.16
N TRP A 296 3.01 -11.68 -0.98
CA TRP A 296 2.37 -11.49 0.32
C TRP A 296 3.39 -11.10 1.39
N SER A 297 3.05 -10.11 2.21
CA SER A 297 3.67 -9.91 3.52
C SER A 297 3.08 -10.89 4.53
N ILE A 298 3.91 -11.37 5.44
CA ILE A 298 3.57 -12.36 6.46
C ILE A 298 4.11 -11.84 7.80
N GLU A 299 3.19 -11.51 8.69
CA GLU A 299 3.47 -10.92 10.00
C GLU A 299 2.91 -11.80 11.12
N GLU A 300 3.54 -11.72 12.29
CA GLU A 300 3.04 -12.29 13.55
C GLU A 300 2.67 -11.16 14.52
N VAL A 301 1.38 -10.81 14.55
CA VAL A 301 0.84 -9.67 15.30
C VAL A 301 0.41 -10.10 16.70
N ALA A 302 0.59 -9.26 17.71
CA ALA A 302 0.04 -9.49 19.05
C ALA A 302 -1.50 -9.50 19.05
N ASN A 303 -2.09 -10.45 19.77
CA ASN A 303 -3.54 -10.62 19.94
C ASN A 303 -3.95 -10.49 21.41
N GLY A 304 -3.59 -9.36 22.03
CA GLY A 304 -3.71 -9.15 23.48
C GLY A 304 -2.96 -10.22 24.26
N ASP A 305 -3.56 -10.71 25.34
CA ASP A 305 -2.98 -11.75 26.20
C ASP A 305 -3.01 -13.16 25.58
N LYS A 306 -3.63 -13.33 24.40
CA LYS A 306 -3.81 -14.64 23.74
C LYS A 306 -2.62 -15.06 22.88
N GLY A 307 -1.51 -14.32 22.91
CA GLY A 307 -0.31 -14.59 22.14
C GLY A 307 -0.28 -13.85 20.80
N LYS A 308 0.24 -14.50 19.76
CA LYS A 308 0.37 -13.90 18.41
C LYS A 308 -0.56 -14.59 17.41
N ILE A 309 -0.99 -13.83 16.41
CA ILE A 309 -1.75 -14.33 15.26
C ILE A 309 -0.98 -14.04 13.98
N LYS A 310 -0.98 -15.02 13.08
CA LYS A 310 -0.41 -14.87 11.74
C LYS A 310 -1.33 -14.03 10.86
N VAL A 311 -0.85 -12.88 10.43
CA VAL A 311 -1.50 -12.02 9.45
C VAL A 311 -0.78 -12.18 8.11
N ILE A 312 -1.55 -12.39 7.05
CA ILE A 312 -1.02 -12.42 5.68
C ILE A 312 -1.71 -11.29 4.94
N GLU A 313 -0.93 -10.40 4.33
CA GLU A 313 -1.51 -9.21 3.73
C GLU A 313 -0.69 -8.65 2.58
N HIS A 314 -1.31 -7.77 1.81
CA HIS A 314 -0.57 -6.95 0.85
C HIS A 314 -1.28 -5.61 0.66
N GLY A 315 -0.53 -4.53 0.77
CA GLY A 315 -0.99 -3.19 0.42
C GLY A 315 -0.83 -2.89 -1.07
N GLY A 316 -1.60 -1.95 -1.59
CA GLY A 316 -1.46 -1.44 -2.95
C GLY A 316 -1.39 0.08 -2.96
N GLY A 317 -0.51 0.59 -3.81
CA GLY A 317 -0.37 2.02 -4.07
C GLY A 317 -0.15 2.25 -5.56
N ILE A 318 -0.90 3.18 -6.12
CA ILE A 318 -0.79 3.70 -7.48
C ILE A 318 -1.40 5.11 -7.48
N PRO A 319 -1.01 6.06 -8.35
CA PRO A 319 -1.55 7.41 -8.31
C PRO A 319 -3.07 7.45 -8.14
N GLY A 320 -3.52 8.09 -7.07
CA GLY A 320 -4.92 8.25 -6.71
C GLY A 320 -5.56 7.10 -5.93
N PHE A 321 -4.87 5.99 -5.69
CA PHE A 321 -5.44 4.82 -5.04
C PHE A 321 -4.50 4.20 -3.99
N ASN A 322 -5.08 3.87 -2.85
CA ASN A 322 -4.47 3.03 -1.83
C ASN A 322 -5.43 1.89 -1.49
N THR A 323 -4.90 0.69 -1.36
CA THR A 323 -5.70 -0.52 -1.11
C THR A 323 -4.99 -1.41 -0.09
N ILE A 324 -5.76 -2.22 0.64
CA ILE A 324 -5.21 -3.30 1.47
C ILE A 324 -6.15 -4.50 1.44
N ILE A 325 -5.56 -5.69 1.37
CA ILE A 325 -6.22 -6.95 1.67
C ILE A 325 -5.43 -7.62 2.80
N SER A 326 -6.08 -7.90 3.91
CA SER A 326 -5.48 -8.51 5.10
C SER A 326 -6.32 -9.69 5.55
N ARG A 327 -5.69 -10.86 5.65
CA ARG A 327 -6.35 -12.12 6.01
C ARG A 327 -5.68 -12.73 7.24
N ILE A 328 -6.51 -13.32 8.10
CA ILE A 328 -6.07 -14.07 9.27
C ILE A 328 -6.55 -15.52 9.10
N PRO A 329 -5.71 -16.40 8.51
CA PRO A 329 -6.18 -17.68 8.01
C PRO A 329 -6.71 -18.63 9.08
N ALA A 330 -6.18 -18.55 10.31
CA ALA A 330 -6.59 -19.41 11.42
C ALA A 330 -8.09 -19.27 11.74
N ASP A 331 -8.61 -18.05 11.65
CA ASP A 331 -10.01 -17.73 11.97
C ASP A 331 -10.85 -17.44 10.72
N LYS A 332 -10.25 -17.51 9.53
CA LYS A 332 -10.87 -17.13 8.26
C LYS A 332 -11.44 -15.71 8.27
N ASN A 333 -10.74 -14.80 8.94
CA ASN A 333 -11.09 -13.39 8.96
C ASN A 333 -10.44 -12.66 7.78
N LEU A 334 -11.15 -11.70 7.20
CA LEU A 334 -10.71 -10.91 6.06
C LEU A 334 -11.09 -9.45 6.25
N ILE A 335 -10.16 -8.56 5.90
CA ILE A 335 -10.37 -7.11 5.81
C ILE A 335 -9.93 -6.68 4.42
N VAL A 336 -10.83 -6.04 3.67
CA VAL A 336 -10.54 -5.41 2.38
C VAL A 336 -10.93 -3.95 2.45
N LEU A 337 -9.97 -3.04 2.25
CA LEU A 337 -10.22 -1.60 2.15
C LEU A 337 -9.66 -1.10 0.82
N LEU A 338 -10.52 -0.52 -0.01
CA LEU A 338 -10.16 0.07 -1.29
C LEU A 338 -10.48 1.56 -1.25
N ASN A 339 -9.52 2.43 -1.55
CA ASN A 339 -9.68 3.87 -1.41
C ASN A 339 -9.11 4.61 -2.63
N ASN A 340 -9.82 5.63 -3.10
CA ASN A 340 -9.46 6.47 -4.24
C ASN A 340 -8.98 7.88 -3.83
N THR A 341 -8.34 8.01 -2.66
CA THR A 341 -7.59 9.22 -2.27
C THR A 341 -6.19 8.90 -1.77
N GLY A 342 -5.15 9.39 -2.44
CA GLY A 342 -3.77 9.11 -2.07
C GLY A 342 -3.39 9.53 -0.65
N GLY A 343 -2.41 8.83 -0.07
CA GLY A 343 -1.86 9.11 1.27
C GLY A 343 -2.74 8.64 2.44
N THR A 344 -3.72 7.77 2.18
CA THR A 344 -4.62 7.24 3.21
C THR A 344 -3.92 6.24 4.15
N ILE A 345 -4.30 6.27 5.43
CA ILE A 345 -3.74 5.47 6.54
C ILE A 345 -4.41 4.09 6.68
N LEU A 346 -4.47 3.31 5.59
CA LEU A 346 -5.18 2.02 5.60
C LEU A 346 -4.65 1.01 6.63
N GLY A 347 -3.35 1.04 6.94
CA GLY A 347 -2.77 0.17 7.98
C GLY A 347 -3.40 0.39 9.36
N GLU A 348 -3.54 1.65 9.77
CA GLU A 348 -4.19 1.97 11.06
C GLU A 348 -5.66 1.54 11.08
N MET A 349 -6.37 1.70 9.96
CA MET A 349 -7.76 1.25 9.83
C MET A 349 -7.85 -0.28 9.91
N ASN A 350 -6.94 -0.98 9.23
CA ASN A 350 -6.83 -2.43 9.24
C ASN A 350 -6.58 -2.95 10.66
N ASP A 351 -5.65 -2.34 11.40
CA ASP A 351 -5.32 -2.71 12.77
C ASP A 351 -6.51 -2.49 13.72
N ALA A 352 -7.20 -1.35 13.59
CA ALA A 352 -8.39 -1.06 14.40
C ALA A 352 -9.56 -2.02 14.09
N ILE A 353 -9.80 -2.34 12.81
CA ILE A 353 -10.82 -3.32 12.42
C ILE A 353 -10.44 -4.72 12.94
N ARG A 354 -9.16 -5.11 12.84
CA ARG A 354 -8.67 -6.38 13.39
C ARG A 354 -8.88 -6.43 14.90
N ALA A 355 -8.58 -5.35 15.62
CA ALA A 355 -8.85 -5.25 17.05
C ALA A 355 -10.35 -5.43 17.36
N ILE A 356 -11.27 -4.82 16.58
CA ILE A 356 -12.72 -5.04 16.70
C ILE A 356 -13.08 -6.53 16.50
N LEU A 357 -12.51 -7.19 15.48
CA LEU A 357 -12.73 -8.61 15.23
C LEU A 357 -12.29 -9.49 16.41
N TYR A 358 -11.23 -9.14 17.11
CA TYR A 358 -10.74 -9.87 18.29
C TYR A 358 -11.24 -9.36 19.64
N ASN A 359 -12.12 -8.34 19.64
CA ASN A 359 -12.60 -7.64 20.85
C ASN A 359 -11.45 -7.06 21.70
N LEU A 360 -10.46 -6.49 21.04
CA LEU A 360 -9.32 -5.79 21.64
C LEU A 360 -9.56 -4.28 21.65
N PRO A 361 -8.93 -3.53 22.58
CA PRO A 361 -8.92 -2.07 22.52
C PRO A 361 -8.23 -1.58 21.24
N TYR A 362 -8.70 -0.45 20.71
CA TYR A 362 -8.13 0.19 19.53
C TYR A 362 -8.18 1.72 19.65
N ASP A 363 -7.25 2.36 18.94
CA ASP A 363 -7.19 3.82 18.89
C ASP A 363 -8.29 4.40 17.99
N GLN A 364 -8.92 5.47 18.46
CA GLN A 364 -9.88 6.22 17.65
C GLN A 364 -9.14 7.06 16.60
N PRO A 365 -9.77 7.33 15.44
CA PRO A 365 -9.22 8.21 14.42
C PRO A 365 -8.87 9.58 15.01
N LYS A 366 -7.69 10.10 14.64
CA LYS A 366 -7.23 11.44 15.05
C LYS A 366 -7.00 12.31 13.83
N LYS A 367 -7.35 13.60 13.94
CA LYS A 367 -7.06 14.61 12.92
C LYS A 367 -5.57 14.93 12.91
N SER A 368 -5.04 15.26 11.74
CA SER A 368 -3.67 15.76 11.64
C SER A 368 -3.60 17.20 12.13
N LEU A 369 -2.83 17.43 13.20
CA LEU A 369 -2.58 18.76 13.73
C LEU A 369 -1.87 19.66 12.70
N ALA A 370 -1.04 19.05 11.84
CA ALA A 370 -0.29 19.75 10.81
C ALA A 370 -1.19 20.60 9.90
N PHE A 371 -2.37 20.10 9.53
CA PHE A 371 -3.27 20.82 8.64
C PHE A 371 -3.97 22.01 9.31
N GLU A 372 -4.20 21.96 10.62
CA GLU A 372 -4.67 23.15 11.36
C GLU A 372 -3.55 24.19 11.51
N LEU A 373 -2.31 23.73 11.68
CA LEU A 373 -1.15 24.62 11.66
C LEU A 373 -0.95 25.28 10.31
N LEU A 374 -1.11 24.53 9.21
CA LEU A 374 -1.02 25.10 7.86
C LEU A 374 -1.95 26.31 7.71
N ASP A 375 -3.22 26.18 8.11
CA ASP A 375 -4.19 27.27 8.02
C ASP A 375 -3.79 28.44 8.92
N ALA A 376 -3.44 28.17 10.19
CA ALA A 376 -3.08 29.20 11.15
C ALA A 376 -1.81 29.98 10.75
N PHE A 377 -0.75 29.28 10.35
CA PHE A 377 0.48 29.91 9.85
C PHE A 377 0.25 30.62 8.51
N SER A 378 -0.54 30.04 7.61
CA SER A 378 -0.79 30.64 6.30
C SER A 378 -1.63 31.91 6.37
N GLN A 379 -2.60 31.98 7.30
CA GLN A 379 -3.54 33.09 7.34
C GLN A 379 -3.18 34.14 8.40
N ASN A 380 -2.49 33.74 9.47
CA ASN A 380 -2.32 34.58 10.67
C ASN A 380 -0.87 34.73 11.15
N GLY A 381 0.10 34.13 10.46
CA GLY A 381 1.53 34.25 10.76
C GLY A 381 2.00 33.44 11.98
N THR A 382 3.28 33.60 12.33
CA THR A 382 3.98 32.74 13.30
C THR A 382 3.39 32.76 14.70
N ALA A 383 3.07 33.94 15.23
CA ALA A 383 2.55 34.09 16.60
C ALA A 383 1.26 33.30 16.80
N LYS A 384 0.32 33.39 15.84
CA LYS A 384 -0.95 32.68 15.92
C LYS A 384 -0.80 31.19 15.66
N GLY A 385 0.06 30.79 14.73
CA GLY A 385 0.37 29.38 14.49
C GLY A 385 0.90 28.68 15.75
N ILE A 386 1.80 29.33 16.48
CA ILE A 386 2.34 28.81 17.75
C ILE A 386 1.26 28.74 18.85
N GLU A 387 0.36 29.72 18.93
CA GLU A 387 -0.77 29.67 19.86
C GLU A 387 -1.69 28.47 19.57
N VAL A 388 -2.03 28.26 18.29
CA VAL A 388 -2.83 27.11 17.84
C VAL A 388 -2.13 25.80 18.16
N TYR A 389 -0.82 25.69 17.91
CA TYR A 389 -0.03 24.51 18.28
C TYR A 389 -0.12 24.22 19.79
N LYS A 390 0.13 25.24 20.63
CA LYS A 390 0.07 25.09 22.10
C LYS A 390 -1.30 24.64 22.58
N LYS A 391 -2.38 25.10 21.94
CA LYS A 391 -3.76 24.70 22.24
C LYS A 391 -4.04 23.26 21.81
N LEU A 392 -3.72 22.90 20.56
CA LEU A 392 -4.13 21.64 19.97
C LEU A 392 -3.24 20.45 20.35
N LYS A 393 -1.98 20.67 20.74
CA LYS A 393 -1.06 19.57 21.09
C LYS A 393 -1.52 18.70 22.27
N ALA A 394 -2.37 19.26 23.13
CA ALA A 394 -2.93 18.58 24.30
C ALA A 394 -4.35 18.01 24.03
N ASP A 395 -4.93 18.29 22.86
CA ASP A 395 -6.26 17.82 22.49
C ASP A 395 -6.18 16.39 21.94
N PRO A 396 -6.84 15.40 22.56
CA PRO A 396 -6.75 14.00 22.14
C PRO A 396 -7.35 13.73 20.76
N THR A 397 -8.12 14.67 20.21
CA THR A 397 -8.67 14.62 18.84
C THR A 397 -7.58 14.73 17.77
N TYR A 398 -6.44 15.33 18.12
CA TYR A 398 -5.37 15.63 17.19
C TYR A 398 -4.13 14.77 17.45
N ARG A 399 -3.35 14.58 16.39
CA ARG A 399 -2.02 13.98 16.47
C ARG A 399 -1.05 14.72 15.58
N ILE A 400 0.22 14.60 15.90
CA ILE A 400 1.33 15.08 15.08
C ILE A 400 1.90 13.87 14.36
N LYS A 401 2.01 13.94 13.04
CA LYS A 401 2.64 12.93 12.20
C LYS A 401 3.79 13.58 11.44
N GLU A 402 4.96 12.96 11.49
CA GLU A 402 6.20 13.52 10.92
C GLU A 402 6.02 13.95 9.46
N GLY A 403 5.48 13.05 8.63
CA GLY A 403 5.29 13.31 7.20
C GLY A 403 4.30 14.43 6.90
N ASP A 404 3.19 14.52 7.65
CA ASP A 404 2.20 15.58 7.46
C ASP A 404 2.80 16.95 7.82
N MET A 405 3.54 17.01 8.93
CA MET A 405 4.26 18.22 9.35
C MET A 405 5.31 18.62 8.31
N ASN A 406 6.03 17.65 7.75
CA ASN A 406 7.03 17.90 6.72
C ASN A 406 6.39 18.49 5.45
N GLY A 407 5.30 17.88 4.98
CA GLY A 407 4.55 18.36 3.82
C GLY A 407 4.01 19.78 4.02
N VAL A 408 3.44 20.07 5.20
CA VAL A 408 2.99 21.42 5.55
C VAL A 408 4.15 22.42 5.61
N GLY A 409 5.28 22.04 6.19
CA GLY A 409 6.49 22.86 6.24
C GLY A 409 6.96 23.25 4.84
N TYR A 410 7.02 22.29 3.92
CA TYR A 410 7.39 22.54 2.52
C TYR A 410 6.36 23.38 1.77
N GLN A 411 5.07 23.16 2.00
CA GLN A 411 4.01 23.97 1.38
C GLN A 411 4.13 25.45 1.79
N LEU A 412 4.42 25.72 3.06
CA LEU A 412 4.71 27.08 3.54
C LEU A 412 6.00 27.63 2.90
N LEU A 413 7.05 26.81 2.84
CA LEU A 413 8.34 27.22 2.26
C LEU A 413 8.21 27.62 0.79
N GLN A 414 7.47 26.83 0.00
CA GLN A 414 7.23 27.05 -1.43
C GLN A 414 6.39 28.29 -1.70
N THR A 415 5.46 28.63 -0.79
CA THR A 415 4.62 29.84 -0.87
C THR A 415 5.29 31.10 -0.30
N GLY A 416 6.59 31.04 0.02
CA GLY A 416 7.37 32.18 0.50
C GLY A 416 7.23 32.47 2.00
N LYS A 417 6.50 31.63 2.74
CA LYS A 417 6.31 31.74 4.20
C LYS A 417 7.44 31.07 4.97
N THR A 418 8.67 31.54 4.72
CA THR A 418 9.90 30.91 5.22
C THR A 418 9.94 30.87 6.75
N LYS A 419 9.56 31.95 7.43
CA LYS A 419 9.58 32.02 8.90
C LYS A 419 8.59 31.04 9.54
N GLU A 420 7.39 30.94 8.98
CA GLU A 420 6.37 30.00 9.40
C GLU A 420 6.77 28.55 9.14
N SER A 421 7.36 28.29 7.98
CA SER A 421 7.91 26.97 7.62
C SER A 421 8.95 26.51 8.64
N ILE A 422 9.88 27.40 9.02
CA ILE A 422 10.88 27.12 10.07
C ILE A 422 10.21 26.72 11.39
N GLU A 423 9.15 27.42 11.83
CA GLU A 423 8.44 27.06 13.06
C GLU A 423 7.77 25.67 12.97
N VAL A 424 7.18 25.33 11.82
CA VAL A 424 6.62 23.99 11.59
C VAL A 424 7.71 22.92 11.64
N PHE A 425 8.85 23.13 10.96
CA PHE A 425 9.95 22.17 10.97
C PHE A 425 10.62 22.04 12.34
N LYS A 426 10.70 23.13 13.14
CA LYS A 426 11.13 23.05 14.54
C LYS A 426 10.20 22.17 15.37
N ILE A 427 8.89 22.38 15.29
CA ILE A 427 7.91 21.52 15.99
C ILE A 427 8.10 20.06 15.56
N ASN A 428 8.36 19.81 14.28
CA ASN A 428 8.60 18.46 13.77
C ASN A 428 9.87 17.84 14.37
N ALA A 429 10.98 18.58 14.37
CA ALA A 429 12.27 18.14 14.92
C ALA A 429 12.21 17.93 16.46
N GLU A 430 11.44 18.76 17.18
CA GLU A 430 11.20 18.58 18.61
C GLU A 430 10.35 17.33 18.91
N THR A 431 9.39 17.02 18.04
CA THR A 431 8.50 15.87 18.20
C THR A 431 9.19 14.55 17.81
N PHE A 432 10.05 14.58 16.78
CA PHE A 432 10.74 13.41 16.24
C PHE A 432 12.28 13.57 16.21
N PRO A 433 12.93 13.76 17.38
CA PRO A 433 14.35 14.14 17.46
C PRO A 433 15.35 13.07 17.00
N LYS A 434 14.86 11.88 16.62
CA LYS A 434 15.66 10.76 16.12
C LYS A 434 15.56 10.57 14.60
N SER A 435 14.71 11.34 13.93
CA SER A 435 14.60 11.30 12.48
C SER A 435 15.65 12.22 11.86
N GLY A 436 16.44 11.75 10.89
CA GLY A 436 17.35 12.63 10.13
C GLY A 436 16.58 13.60 9.26
N ASN A 437 15.49 13.12 8.63
CA ASN A 437 14.63 13.85 7.70
C ASN A 437 14.10 15.19 8.27
N VAL A 438 13.69 15.22 9.55
CA VAL A 438 13.19 16.47 10.16
C VAL A 438 14.28 17.54 10.31
N TYR A 439 15.55 17.14 10.42
CA TYR A 439 16.67 18.07 10.46
C TYR A 439 17.12 18.47 9.06
N ASP A 440 17.09 17.58 8.06
CA ASP A 440 17.34 17.94 6.66
C ASP A 440 16.38 19.05 6.21
N SER A 441 15.07 18.84 6.37
CA SER A 441 14.06 19.82 5.97
C SER A 441 14.16 21.14 6.75
N LEU A 442 14.50 21.10 8.04
CA LEU A 442 14.76 22.30 8.84
C LEU A 442 16.02 23.04 8.37
N GLY A 443 17.07 22.30 7.99
CA GLY A 443 18.30 22.84 7.42
C GLY A 443 18.06 23.58 6.10
N GLU A 444 17.22 23.02 5.24
CA GLU A 444 16.80 23.65 3.99
C GLU A 444 16.06 24.97 4.22
N ALA A 445 15.12 24.98 5.18
CA ALA A 445 14.36 26.18 5.52
C ALA A 445 15.27 27.29 6.07
N TYR A 446 16.22 26.97 6.95
CA TYR A 446 17.20 27.94 7.44
C TYR A 446 18.13 28.46 6.34
N LEU A 447 18.54 27.60 5.41
CA LEU A 447 19.37 28.02 4.28
C LEU A 447 18.62 29.03 3.40
N LYS A 448 17.33 28.78 3.16
CA LYS A 448 16.46 29.71 2.41
C LYS A 448 16.21 31.03 3.16
N ASP A 449 16.22 31.02 4.49
CA ASP A 449 16.14 32.23 5.33
C ASP A 449 17.48 32.99 5.42
N GLY A 450 18.57 32.47 4.84
CA GLY A 450 19.90 33.05 4.88
C GLY A 450 20.68 32.73 6.17
N ASN A 451 20.16 31.86 7.04
CA ASN A 451 20.82 31.47 8.28
C ASN A 451 21.74 30.26 8.08
N THR A 452 22.85 30.48 7.37
CA THR A 452 23.80 29.43 6.97
C THR A 452 24.38 28.66 8.16
N GLN A 453 24.58 29.29 9.32
CA GLN A 453 25.10 28.60 10.50
C GLN A 453 24.11 27.56 11.04
N LEU A 454 22.82 27.93 11.16
CA LEU A 454 21.78 26.99 11.58
C LEU A 454 21.54 25.92 10.53
N ALA A 455 21.59 26.26 9.23
CA ALA A 455 21.49 25.27 8.17
C ALA A 455 22.57 24.19 8.27
N ILE A 456 23.84 24.58 8.42
CA ILE A 456 24.97 23.65 8.58
C ILE A 456 24.76 22.74 9.80
N ALA A 457 24.33 23.30 10.93
CA ALA A 457 24.10 22.52 12.16
C ALA A 457 23.04 21.43 11.95
N ASN A 458 21.95 21.76 11.25
CA ASN A 458 20.86 20.83 10.99
C ASN A 458 21.24 19.75 9.96
N TYR A 459 21.90 20.10 8.84
CA TYR A 459 22.38 19.08 7.90
C TYR A 459 23.40 18.12 8.52
N LYS A 460 24.29 18.62 9.39
CA LYS A 460 25.19 17.74 10.15
C LYS A 460 24.42 16.78 11.05
N LYS A 461 23.36 17.27 11.72
CA LYS A 461 22.52 16.43 12.57
C LYS A 461 21.73 15.40 11.75
N SER A 462 21.24 15.78 10.58
CA SER A 462 20.60 14.85 9.64
C SER A 462 21.54 13.69 9.29
N ILE A 463 22.76 14.00 8.83
CA ILE A 463 23.76 12.98 8.46
C ILE A 463 24.23 12.13 9.64
N GLU A 464 24.28 12.69 10.85
CA GLU A 464 24.58 11.94 12.07
C GLU A 464 23.51 10.87 12.34
N LEU A 465 22.24 11.22 12.14
CA LEU A 465 21.08 10.34 12.37
C LEU A 465 20.81 9.40 11.19
N ASP A 466 21.10 9.84 9.96
CA ASP A 466 21.00 9.09 8.71
C ASP A 466 22.26 9.30 7.85
N PRO A 467 23.29 8.45 8.01
CA PRO A 467 24.52 8.54 7.21
C PRO A 467 24.34 8.35 5.70
N LYS A 468 23.14 7.95 5.23
CA LYS A 468 22.81 7.80 3.80
C LYS A 468 22.18 9.05 3.20
N ASP A 469 22.02 10.12 3.96
CA ASP A 469 21.52 11.40 3.47
C ASP A 469 22.51 12.06 2.49
N GLU A 470 22.43 11.69 1.21
CA GLU A 470 23.26 12.25 0.13
C GLU A 470 22.90 13.71 -0.17
N ASN A 471 21.67 14.14 0.11
CA ASN A 471 21.25 15.53 -0.06
C ASN A 471 21.99 16.42 0.94
N GLY A 472 21.93 16.09 2.22
CA GLY A 472 22.63 16.82 3.27
C GLY A 472 24.13 16.92 3.02
N LYS A 473 24.77 15.82 2.57
CA LYS A 473 26.20 15.82 2.20
C LYS A 473 26.48 16.80 1.06
N LYS A 474 25.70 16.73 -0.02
CA LYS A 474 25.86 17.60 -1.19
C LYS A 474 25.72 19.07 -0.81
N ILE A 475 24.71 19.43 -0.01
CA ILE A 475 24.49 20.82 0.39
C ILE A 475 25.62 21.33 1.29
N LEU A 476 26.12 20.53 2.23
CA LEU A 476 27.27 20.92 3.05
C LEU A 476 28.53 21.16 2.21
N ASP A 477 28.78 20.33 1.21
CA ASP A 477 29.89 20.50 0.26
C ASP A 477 29.73 21.80 -0.55
N GLU A 478 28.53 22.10 -1.04
CA GLU A 478 28.24 23.34 -1.77
C GLU A 478 28.45 24.59 -0.91
N ILE A 479 28.03 24.55 0.36
CA ILE A 479 28.24 25.66 1.31
C ILE A 479 29.73 25.86 1.59
N SER A 480 30.50 24.77 1.70
CA SER A 480 31.94 24.84 1.97
C SER A 480 32.73 25.49 0.83
N LYS A 481 32.29 25.30 -0.41
CA LYS A 481 32.91 25.86 -1.63
C LYS A 481 32.59 27.35 -1.87
N LYS A 482 31.61 27.91 -1.17
CA LYS A 482 31.20 29.33 -1.27
C LYS A 482 31.88 30.22 -0.22
N LYS A 483 32.69 29.64 0.67
CA LYS A 483 33.61 30.36 1.56
C LYS A 483 34.96 30.50 0.90
#